data_AF-A0A1I1BG45-F1
#
_entry.id   AF-A0A1I1BG45-F1
#
_cell.length_a   1.000
_cell.length_b   1.000
_cell.length_c   1.000
_cell.angle_alpha   90.00
_cell.angle_beta   90.00
_cell.angle_gamma   90.00
#
_symmetry.space_group_name_H-M   'P 1'
#
loop_
_entity.id
_entity.type
_entity.pdbx_description
1 polymer ?
#
loop_
_entity_poly.entity_id
_entity_poly.type
_entity_poly.pdbx_seq_one_letter_code
_entity_poly.pdbx_strand_id
1 'polypeptide(L)'
;MKKNLAVFFALIGWFAVITQFVLMLENRVTSLPETVVRFFSFFTILTNTLVAIYFTLVSIAKNQDSKPINNPGILTAITVYIIIVGLVYQLVLRQVWHPQGLQMIVDELLHTIIPILVIIFWAMYERTKVVKYSQIMKWAIYPLTYLLYVLTLGSFSNFYPYPFIDVTTIGIAKTLINSAVLLLVFLLISAFLLMVGKSIIKR
;
A
#
# COMPACT_ATOMS: atom_id res chain seq x y z
N MET A 1 -10.41 14.60 17.87
CA MET A 1 -10.08 14.80 16.44
C MET A 1 -9.27 13.64 15.86
N LYS A 2 -8.04 13.36 16.30
CA LYS A 2 -7.20 12.24 15.77
C LYS A 2 -7.90 10.88 15.75
N LYS A 3 -8.59 10.51 16.86
CA LYS A 3 -9.35 9.24 16.94
C LYS A 3 -10.50 9.17 15.95
N ASN A 4 -11.29 10.25 15.81
CA ASN A 4 -12.43 10.27 14.89
C ASN A 4 -11.97 10.13 13.43
N LEU A 5 -10.86 10.80 13.06
CA LEU A 5 -10.24 10.62 11.74
C LEU A 5 -9.77 9.17 11.54
N ALA A 6 -9.14 8.57 12.55
CA ALA A 6 -8.72 7.17 12.47
C ALA A 6 -9.89 6.19 12.32
N VAL A 7 -11.01 6.40 13.03
CA VAL A 7 -12.24 5.60 12.84
C VAL A 7 -12.72 5.72 11.39
N PHE A 8 -12.83 6.95 10.88
CA PHE A 8 -13.28 7.20 9.52
C PHE A 8 -12.38 6.51 8.48
N PHE A 9 -11.06 6.59 8.63
CA PHE A 9 -10.10 6.00 7.70
C PHE A 9 -10.11 4.47 7.77
N ALA A 10 -10.26 3.91 8.97
CA ALA A 10 -10.42 2.47 9.15
C ALA A 10 -11.68 1.96 8.46
N LEU A 11 -12.82 2.65 8.62
CA LEU A 11 -14.08 2.27 7.99
C LEU A 11 -13.97 2.31 6.46
N ILE A 12 -13.38 3.36 5.88
CA ILE A 12 -13.17 3.45 4.43
C ILE A 12 -12.22 2.36 3.94
N GLY A 13 -11.11 2.12 4.64
CA GLY A 13 -10.14 1.09 4.27
C GLY A 13 -10.74 -0.31 4.29
N TRP A 14 -11.47 -0.66 5.35
CA TRP A 14 -12.16 -1.96 5.44
C TRP A 14 -13.27 -2.08 4.40
N PHE A 15 -14.08 -1.03 4.19
CA PHE A 15 -15.09 -1.01 3.13
C PHE A 15 -14.46 -1.30 1.77
N ALA A 16 -13.42 -0.56 1.38
CA ALA A 16 -12.79 -0.72 0.08
C ALA A 16 -12.20 -2.14 -0.12
N VAL A 17 -11.45 -2.65 0.87
CA VAL A 17 -10.83 -3.99 0.79
C VAL A 17 -11.89 -5.09 0.76
N ILE A 18 -12.89 -5.04 1.64
CA ILE A 18 -13.93 -6.07 1.74
C ILE A 18 -14.80 -6.05 0.48
N THR A 19 -15.22 -4.88 0.01
CA THR A 19 -16.02 -4.78 -1.22
C THR A 19 -15.23 -5.26 -2.42
N GLN A 20 -13.94 -4.93 -2.54
CA GLN A 20 -13.10 -5.48 -3.63
C GLN A 20 -13.00 -7.01 -3.56
N PHE A 21 -12.89 -7.58 -2.36
CA PHE A 21 -12.87 -9.03 -2.18
C PHE A 21 -14.18 -9.69 -2.61
N VAL A 22 -15.32 -9.15 -2.17
CA VAL A 22 -16.65 -9.64 -2.57
C VAL A 22 -16.83 -9.57 -4.08
N LEU A 23 -16.50 -8.43 -4.71
CA LEU A 23 -16.57 -8.27 -6.15
C LEU A 23 -15.67 -9.28 -6.90
N MET A 24 -14.47 -9.55 -6.37
CA MET A 24 -13.57 -10.54 -6.97
C MET A 24 -14.11 -11.98 -6.81
N LEU A 25 -14.79 -12.30 -5.71
CA LEU A 25 -15.41 -13.61 -5.49
C LEU A 25 -16.65 -13.82 -6.38
N GLU A 26 -17.47 -12.79 -6.56
CA GLU A 26 -18.65 -12.80 -7.42
C GLU A 26 -18.26 -13.00 -8.89
N ASN A 27 -17.18 -12.34 -9.33
CA ASN A 27 -16.69 -12.38 -10.72
C ASN A 27 -15.53 -13.36 -10.92
N ARG A 28 -15.33 -14.31 -10.00
CA ARG A 28 -14.19 -15.23 -10.08
C ARG A 28 -14.28 -16.13 -11.31
N VAL A 29 -13.15 -16.31 -11.98
CA VAL A 29 -12.99 -17.26 -13.10
C VAL A 29 -12.13 -18.48 -12.73
N THR A 30 -11.62 -18.48 -11.49
CA THR A 30 -10.76 -19.53 -10.93
C THR A 30 -11.43 -20.18 -9.73
N SER A 31 -10.82 -21.26 -9.22
CA SER A 31 -11.27 -21.90 -7.98
C SER A 31 -11.29 -20.91 -6.81
N LEU A 32 -12.11 -21.16 -5.79
CA LEU A 32 -12.16 -20.31 -4.60
C LEU A 32 -10.78 -20.14 -3.93
N PRO A 33 -10.00 -21.21 -3.66
CA PRO A 33 -8.68 -21.08 -3.05
C PRO A 33 -7.72 -20.23 -3.90
N GLU A 34 -7.71 -20.44 -5.21
CA GLU A 34 -6.86 -19.67 -6.12
C GLU A 34 -7.26 -18.20 -6.16
N THR A 35 -8.57 -17.91 -6.18
CA THR A 35 -9.08 -16.53 -6.16
C THR A 35 -8.63 -15.79 -4.91
N VAL A 36 -8.65 -16.46 -3.75
CA VAL A 36 -8.14 -15.90 -2.49
C VAL A 36 -6.65 -15.62 -2.57
N VAL A 37 -5.86 -16.55 -3.11
CA VAL A 37 -4.41 -16.35 -3.32
C VAL A 37 -4.15 -15.15 -4.25
N ARG A 38 -4.86 -15.07 -5.37
CA ARG A 38 -4.74 -13.95 -6.33
C ARG A 38 -5.12 -12.61 -5.68
N PHE A 39 -6.17 -12.56 -4.87
CA PHE A 39 -6.58 -11.35 -4.15
C PHE A 39 -5.48 -10.82 -3.24
N PHE A 40 -4.87 -11.68 -2.42
CA PHE A 40 -3.77 -11.31 -1.54
C PHE A 40 -2.41 -11.18 -2.25
N SER A 41 -2.35 -11.42 -3.56
CA SER A 41 -1.15 -11.19 -4.38
C SER A 41 -1.04 -9.75 -4.91
N PHE A 42 -2.08 -8.93 -4.75
CA PHE A 42 -2.01 -7.51 -5.11
C PHE A 42 -1.38 -6.68 -3.99
N PHE A 43 -0.30 -5.96 -4.29
CA PHE A 43 0.33 -5.01 -3.36
C PHE A 43 -0.66 -3.95 -2.86
N THR A 44 -1.57 -3.51 -3.74
CA THR A 44 -2.67 -2.60 -3.42
C THR A 44 -3.52 -3.14 -2.26
N ILE A 45 -3.92 -4.41 -2.31
CA ILE A 45 -4.78 -5.04 -1.30
C ILE A 45 -4.03 -5.18 0.02
N LEU A 46 -2.80 -5.70 -0.02
CA LEU A 46 -1.99 -5.86 1.19
C LEU A 46 -1.72 -4.50 1.86
N THR A 47 -1.41 -3.47 1.09
CA THR A 47 -1.11 -2.13 1.61
C THR A 47 -2.36 -1.43 2.15
N ASN A 48 -3.50 -1.48 1.45
CA ASN A 48 -4.74 -0.92 1.96
C ASN A 48 -5.26 -1.68 3.20
N THR A 49 -5.03 -2.99 3.27
CA THR A 49 -5.31 -3.77 4.49
C THR A 49 -4.41 -3.31 5.64
N LEU A 50 -3.12 -3.08 5.41
CA LEU A 50 -2.20 -2.54 6.40
C LEU A 50 -2.63 -1.14 6.87
N VAL A 51 -3.09 -0.28 5.96
CA VAL A 51 -3.68 1.03 6.27
C VAL A 51 -4.91 0.87 7.18
N ALA A 52 -5.86 0.01 6.81
CA ALA A 52 -7.06 -0.23 7.60
C ALA A 52 -6.73 -0.73 9.01
N ILE A 53 -5.82 -1.70 9.13
CA ILE A 53 -5.32 -2.22 10.41
C ILE A 53 -4.68 -1.10 11.24
N TYR A 54 -3.78 -0.31 10.64
CA TYR A 54 -3.13 0.78 11.35
C TYR A 54 -4.14 1.77 11.94
N PHE A 55 -5.13 2.19 11.15
CA PHE A 55 -6.15 3.12 11.63
C PHE A 55 -7.12 2.50 12.63
N THR A 56 -7.43 1.20 12.52
CA THR A 56 -8.16 0.47 13.56
C THR A 56 -7.38 0.46 14.88
N LEU A 57 -6.07 0.20 14.85
CA LEU A 57 -5.26 0.25 16.06
C LEU A 57 -5.24 1.65 16.68
N VAL A 58 -5.11 2.70 15.85
CA VAL A 58 -5.17 4.11 16.30
C VAL A 58 -6.52 4.46 16.91
N SER A 59 -7.63 3.93 16.38
CA SER A 59 -8.96 4.24 16.90
C SER A 59 -9.25 3.60 18.26
N ILE A 60 -8.79 2.36 18.48
CA ILE A 60 -9.02 1.61 19.73
C ILE A 60 -7.98 1.89 20.83
N ALA A 61 -6.91 2.62 20.51
CA ALA A 61 -5.85 2.95 21.46
C ALA A 61 -6.40 3.70 22.68
N LYS A 62 -6.35 3.05 23.86
CA LYS A 62 -6.81 3.66 25.12
C LYS A 62 -5.91 4.84 25.53
N ASN A 63 -4.59 4.64 25.48
CA ASN A 63 -3.58 5.66 25.75
C ASN A 63 -2.77 5.97 24.49
N GLN A 64 -2.30 7.21 24.36
CA GLN A 64 -1.41 7.61 23.28
C GLN A 64 -0.08 6.85 23.29
N ASP A 65 0.25 6.16 24.40
CA ASP A 65 1.50 5.42 24.61
C ASP A 65 1.47 3.94 24.18
N SER A 66 0.43 3.48 23.47
CA SER A 66 0.42 2.11 22.97
C SER A 66 1.58 1.87 21.97
N LYS A 67 2.43 0.88 22.29
CA LYS A 67 3.70 0.59 21.62
C LYS A 67 3.64 0.50 20.07
N PRO A 68 2.64 -0.12 19.41
CA PRO A 68 2.64 -0.16 17.94
C PRO A 68 2.27 1.18 17.27
N ILE A 69 1.67 2.11 17.99
CA ILE A 69 1.19 3.39 17.44
C ILE A 69 2.22 4.50 17.65
N ASN A 70 3.00 4.39 18.73
CA ASN A 70 4.04 5.36 19.08
C ASN A 70 5.43 5.03 18.54
N ASN A 71 5.63 3.89 17.88
CA ASN A 71 6.93 3.57 17.28
C ASN A 71 7.17 4.52 16.08
N PRO A 72 8.12 5.45 16.19
CA PRO A 72 8.28 6.48 15.17
C PRO A 72 8.67 5.87 13.82
N GLY A 73 7.99 6.33 12.77
CA GLY A 73 8.26 5.92 11.39
C GLY A 73 7.38 4.78 10.86
N ILE A 74 6.51 4.15 11.68
CA ILE A 74 5.52 3.19 11.17
C ILE A 74 4.54 3.88 10.21
N LEU A 75 3.97 5.01 10.63
CA LEU A 75 3.04 5.76 9.77
C LEU A 75 3.76 6.30 8.53
N THR A 76 5.03 6.71 8.64
CA THR A 76 5.86 7.08 7.50
C THR A 76 6.04 5.92 6.52
N ALA A 77 6.37 4.72 7.00
CA ALA A 77 6.50 3.54 6.14
C ALA A 77 5.19 3.23 5.40
N ILE A 78 4.06 3.21 6.11
CA ILE A 78 2.73 2.99 5.52
C ILE A 78 2.41 4.07 4.48
N THR A 79 2.76 5.32 4.77
CA THR A 79 2.58 6.45 3.85
C THR A 79 3.40 6.27 2.58
N VAL A 80 4.66 5.85 2.67
CA VAL A 80 5.46 5.52 1.48
C VAL A 80 4.78 4.41 0.66
N TYR A 81 4.36 3.31 1.30
CA TYR A 81 3.74 2.19 0.58
C TYR A 81 2.47 2.62 -0.15
N ILE A 82 1.60 3.40 0.52
CA ILE A 82 0.33 3.81 -0.08
C ILE A 82 0.52 4.89 -1.16
N ILE A 83 1.57 5.71 -1.07
CA ILE A 83 1.96 6.62 -2.17
C ILE A 83 2.41 5.79 -3.39
N ILE A 84 3.20 4.73 -3.19
CA ILE A 84 3.61 3.86 -4.29
C ILE A 84 2.38 3.22 -4.96
N VAL A 85 1.42 2.74 -4.18
CA VAL A 85 0.14 2.21 -4.71
C VAL A 85 -0.55 3.26 -5.59
N GLY A 86 -0.73 4.49 -5.08
CA GLY A 86 -1.37 5.56 -5.83
C GLY A 86 -0.60 5.95 -7.09
N LEU A 87 0.72 6.16 -6.99
CA LEU A 87 1.54 6.56 -8.14
C LEU A 87 1.59 5.50 -9.24
N VAL A 88 1.80 4.23 -8.87
CA VAL A 88 1.83 3.14 -9.86
C VAL A 88 0.47 3.04 -10.54
N TYR A 89 -0.63 3.16 -9.80
CA TYR A 89 -1.94 3.16 -10.43
C TYR A 89 -2.12 4.33 -11.40
N GLN A 90 -1.91 5.56 -10.93
CA GLN A 90 -2.17 6.77 -11.71
C GLN A 90 -1.30 6.88 -12.95
N LEU A 91 -0.05 6.39 -12.90
CA LEU A 91 0.91 6.53 -13.98
C LEU A 91 1.01 5.29 -14.88
N VAL A 92 0.73 4.09 -14.34
CA VAL A 92 1.01 2.82 -15.03
C VAL A 92 -0.25 2.00 -15.32
N LEU A 93 -1.25 2.03 -14.43
CA LEU A 93 -2.41 1.12 -14.53
C LEU A 93 -3.68 1.80 -15.03
N ARG A 94 -3.86 3.10 -14.79
CA ARG A 94 -5.12 3.81 -15.09
C ARG A 94 -5.51 3.80 -16.57
N GLN A 95 -4.52 3.77 -17.47
CA GLN A 95 -4.75 3.66 -18.91
C GLN A 95 -5.09 2.24 -19.41
N VAL A 96 -4.92 1.20 -18.59
CA VAL A 96 -5.16 -0.20 -19.00
C VAL A 96 -6.25 -0.89 -18.18
N TRP A 97 -6.73 -0.27 -17.11
CA TRP A 97 -7.75 -0.80 -16.22
C TRP A 97 -8.94 0.16 -16.16
N HIS A 98 -10.11 -0.29 -16.62
CA HIS A 98 -11.31 0.55 -16.78
C HIS A 98 -12.52 -0.06 -16.05
N PRO A 99 -12.48 -0.15 -14.71
CA PRO A 99 -13.56 -0.74 -13.93
C PRO A 99 -14.83 0.09 -14.07
N GLN A 100 -15.99 -0.57 -13.95
CA GLN A 100 -17.30 0.05 -14.07
C GLN A 100 -18.14 -0.17 -12.81
N GLY A 101 -19.19 0.63 -12.64
CA GLY A 101 -20.13 0.49 -11.52
C GLY A 101 -19.45 0.60 -10.15
N LEU A 102 -19.79 -0.31 -9.23
CA LEU A 102 -19.24 -0.30 -7.87
C LEU A 102 -17.72 -0.52 -7.85
N GLN A 103 -17.18 -1.31 -8.78
CA GLN A 103 -15.75 -1.57 -8.85
C GLN A 103 -14.96 -0.28 -9.14
N MET A 104 -15.51 0.63 -9.94
CA MET A 104 -14.89 1.93 -10.20
C MET A 104 -14.75 2.76 -8.93
N ILE A 105 -15.79 2.79 -8.10
CA ILE A 105 -15.77 3.52 -6.83
C ILE A 105 -14.72 2.94 -5.89
N VAL A 106 -14.70 1.62 -5.76
CA VAL A 106 -13.74 0.92 -4.88
C VAL A 106 -12.30 1.10 -5.39
N ASP A 107 -12.10 1.06 -6.71
CA ASP A 107 -10.80 1.26 -7.33
C ASP A 107 -10.24 2.67 -7.07
N GLU A 108 -11.07 3.72 -7.19
CA GLU A 108 -10.68 5.09 -6.84
C GLU A 108 -10.48 5.26 -5.32
N LEU A 109 -11.22 4.54 -4.47
CA LEU A 109 -10.95 4.52 -3.03
C LEU A 109 -9.55 3.98 -2.73
N LEU A 110 -9.20 2.82 -3.30
CA LEU A 110 -7.94 2.11 -3.05
C LEU A 110 -6.71 2.86 -3.60
N HIS A 111 -6.86 3.57 -4.72
CA HIS A 111 -5.73 4.15 -5.46
C HIS A 111 -5.65 5.68 -5.45
N THR A 112 -6.69 6.37 -4.99
CA THR A 112 -6.73 7.84 -4.96
C THR A 112 -7.10 8.36 -3.58
N ILE A 113 -8.29 8.02 -3.08
CA ILE A 113 -8.84 8.65 -1.88
C ILE A 113 -8.06 8.22 -0.63
N ILE A 114 -7.87 6.91 -0.40
CA ILE A 114 -7.12 6.41 0.76
C ILE A 114 -5.66 6.92 0.75
N PRO A 115 -4.90 6.85 -0.36
CA PRO A 115 -3.57 7.47 -0.42
C PRO A 115 -3.54 8.94 0.01
N ILE A 116 -4.43 9.78 -0.52
CA ILE A 116 -4.50 11.21 -0.17
C ILE A 116 -4.80 11.40 1.32
N LEU A 117 -5.78 10.67 1.83
CA LEU A 117 -6.15 10.72 3.25
C LEU A 117 -4.96 10.36 4.15
N VAL A 118 -4.24 9.28 3.84
CA VAL A 118 -3.06 8.85 4.61
C VAL A 118 -1.97 9.92 4.59
N ILE A 119 -1.68 10.53 3.44
CA ILE A 119 -0.69 11.61 3.31
C ILE A 119 -1.06 12.80 4.21
N ILE A 120 -2.33 13.22 4.20
CA ILE A 120 -2.84 14.30 5.05
C ILE A 120 -2.66 13.92 6.53
N PHE A 121 -3.02 12.70 6.92
CA PHE A 121 -2.90 12.25 8.30
C PHE A 121 -1.43 12.16 8.75
N TRP A 122 -0.54 11.69 7.88
CA TRP A 122 0.90 11.68 8.12
C TRP A 122 1.43 13.10 8.36
N ALA A 123 1.07 14.05 7.51
CA ALA A 123 1.51 15.44 7.64
C ALA A 123 1.02 16.10 8.95
N MET A 124 -0.16 15.70 9.44
CA MET A 124 -0.74 16.23 10.68
C MET A 124 -0.18 15.59 11.96
N TYR A 125 0.19 14.31 11.94
CA TYR A 125 0.37 13.54 13.18
C TYR A 125 1.68 12.75 13.32
N GLU A 126 2.46 12.57 12.25
CA GLU A 126 3.72 11.82 12.33
C GLU A 126 4.81 12.62 13.06
N ARG A 127 5.63 11.93 13.86
CA ARG A 127 6.77 12.51 14.58
C ARG A 127 8.09 12.15 13.91
N THR A 128 8.30 12.65 12.70
CA THR A 128 9.46 12.32 11.84
C THR A 128 10.82 12.75 12.37
N LYS A 129 10.91 13.71 13.31
CA LYS A 129 12.18 14.18 13.90
C LYS A 129 13.06 13.05 14.45
N VAL A 130 12.44 12.06 15.07
CA VAL A 130 13.12 10.93 15.72
C VAL A 130 13.32 9.74 14.78
N VAL A 131 12.83 9.84 13.53
CA VAL A 131 12.91 8.77 12.54
C VAL A 131 14.27 8.85 11.82
N LYS A 132 15.02 7.76 11.88
CA LYS A 132 16.37 7.66 11.30
C LYS A 132 16.28 7.23 9.84
N TYR A 133 17.14 7.76 8.98
CA TYR A 133 17.23 7.32 7.57
C TYR A 133 17.56 5.83 7.43
N SER A 134 18.24 5.22 8.42
CA SER A 134 18.47 3.77 8.45
C SER A 134 17.19 2.94 8.57
N GLN A 135 16.06 3.52 8.99
CA GLN A 135 14.78 2.81 8.99
C GLN A 135 14.24 2.55 7.58
N ILE A 136 14.68 3.29 6.55
CA ILE A 136 14.30 3.03 5.16
C ILE A 136 14.64 1.59 4.75
N MET A 137 15.79 1.07 5.21
CA MET A 137 16.19 -0.33 4.93
C MET A 137 15.23 -1.33 5.58
N LYS A 138 14.69 -1.02 6.77
CA LYS A 138 13.68 -1.85 7.42
C LYS A 138 12.35 -1.78 6.69
N TRP A 139 11.99 -0.61 6.14
CA TRP A 139 10.78 -0.45 5.35
C TRP A 139 10.85 -1.21 4.03
N ALA A 140 12.04 -1.27 3.40
CA ALA A 140 12.26 -2.03 2.18
C ALA A 140 11.98 -3.55 2.33
N ILE A 141 12.00 -4.09 3.55
CA ILE A 141 11.67 -5.51 3.81
C ILE A 141 10.29 -5.87 3.28
N TYR A 142 9.30 -4.97 3.41
CA TYR A 142 7.93 -5.22 2.97
C TYR A 142 7.82 -5.37 1.44
N PRO A 143 8.18 -4.37 0.61
CA PRO A 143 8.11 -4.50 -0.84
C PRO A 143 9.06 -5.57 -1.41
N LEU A 144 10.22 -5.81 -0.77
CA LEU A 144 11.14 -6.88 -1.22
C LEU A 144 10.56 -8.28 -0.94
N THR A 145 9.99 -8.50 0.23
CA THR A 145 9.28 -9.75 0.55
C THR A 145 8.11 -9.95 -0.39
N TYR A 146 7.34 -8.90 -0.66
CA TYR A 146 6.25 -8.94 -1.63
C TYR A 146 6.74 -9.35 -3.03
N LEU A 147 7.81 -8.71 -3.52
CA LEU A 147 8.37 -9.02 -4.83
C LEU A 147 8.82 -10.48 -4.93
N LEU A 148 9.54 -10.98 -3.93
CA LEU A 148 9.95 -12.39 -3.87
C LEU A 148 8.74 -13.33 -3.90
N TYR A 149 7.71 -13.01 -3.12
CA TYR A 149 6.48 -13.78 -3.08
C TYR A 149 5.79 -13.87 -4.45
N VAL A 150 5.56 -12.74 -5.12
CA VAL A 150 4.80 -12.74 -6.40
C VAL A 150 5.60 -13.30 -7.56
N LEU A 151 6.93 -13.13 -7.58
CA LEU A 151 7.78 -13.77 -8.59
C LEU A 151 7.81 -15.30 -8.39
N THR A 152 7.88 -15.75 -7.14
CA THR A 152 7.83 -17.18 -6.82
C THR A 152 6.48 -17.76 -7.22
N LEU A 153 5.38 -17.12 -6.81
CA LEU A 153 4.02 -17.54 -7.18
C LEU A 153 3.85 -17.60 -8.71
N GLY A 154 4.28 -16.56 -9.42
CA GLY A 154 4.20 -16.47 -10.87
C GLY A 154 5.00 -17.55 -11.58
N SER A 155 6.14 -17.99 -11.02
CA SER A 155 6.95 -19.07 -11.60
C SER A 155 6.25 -20.44 -11.59
N PHE A 156 5.35 -20.69 -10.63
CA PHE A 156 4.61 -21.96 -10.53
C PHE A 156 3.20 -21.90 -11.14
N SER A 157 2.58 -20.71 -11.18
CA SER A 157 1.16 -20.54 -11.56
C SER A 157 0.95 -19.78 -12.87
N ASN A 158 2.00 -19.18 -13.43
CA ASN A 158 1.92 -18.20 -14.53
C ASN A 158 1.04 -16.98 -14.22
N PHE A 159 0.66 -16.77 -12.96
CA PHE A 159 -0.09 -15.61 -12.52
C PHE A 159 0.83 -14.55 -11.94
N TYR A 160 0.87 -13.39 -12.59
CA TYR A 160 1.53 -12.19 -12.09
C TYR A 160 0.47 -11.11 -11.88
N PRO A 161 0.43 -10.44 -10.71
CA PRO A 161 -0.63 -9.49 -10.38
C PRO A 161 -0.56 -8.20 -11.19
N TYR A 162 0.59 -7.90 -11.82
CA TYR A 162 0.77 -6.69 -12.61
C TYR A 162 1.54 -6.95 -13.92
N PRO A 163 1.17 -6.27 -15.02
CA PRO A 163 1.82 -6.46 -16.32
C PRO A 163 3.30 -6.04 -16.32
N PHE A 164 3.69 -5.08 -15.47
CA PHE A 164 5.07 -4.60 -15.40
C PHE A 164 6.02 -5.53 -14.63
N ILE A 165 5.52 -6.61 -14.01
CA ILE A 165 6.36 -7.66 -13.41
C ILE A 165 6.11 -9.04 -14.03
N ASP A 166 5.27 -9.12 -15.06
CA ASP A 166 4.87 -10.39 -15.66
C ASP A 166 5.99 -10.99 -16.51
N VAL A 167 6.71 -11.95 -15.94
CA VAL A 167 7.85 -12.60 -16.60
C VAL A 167 7.42 -13.32 -17.88
N THR A 168 6.17 -13.77 -17.98
CA THR A 168 5.68 -14.49 -19.16
C THR A 168 5.50 -13.58 -20.37
N THR A 169 5.17 -12.30 -20.15
CA THR A 169 4.96 -11.33 -21.22
C THR A 169 6.17 -10.46 -21.49
N ILE A 170 6.89 -10.00 -20.46
CA ILE A 170 8.01 -9.04 -20.61
C ILE A 170 9.40 -9.66 -20.42
N GLY A 171 9.48 -10.92 -19.98
CA GLY A 171 10.74 -11.61 -19.70
C GLY A 171 11.43 -11.14 -18.42
N ILE A 172 12.29 -12.01 -17.87
CA ILE A 172 12.91 -11.79 -16.55
C ILE A 172 13.76 -10.52 -16.48
N ALA A 173 14.51 -10.19 -17.55
CA ALA A 173 15.38 -9.01 -17.57
C ALA A 173 14.59 -7.72 -17.37
N LYS A 174 13.48 -7.54 -18.10
CA LYS A 174 12.63 -6.35 -17.99
C LYS A 174 11.86 -6.31 -16.68
N THR A 175 11.41 -7.46 -16.18
CA THR A 175 10.82 -7.57 -14.83
C THR A 175 11.78 -7.09 -13.76
N LEU A 176 13.06 -7.48 -13.81
CA LEU A 176 14.07 -7.05 -12.85
C LEU A 176 14.37 -5.55 -12.95
N ILE A 177 14.45 -5.00 -14.18
CA ILE A 177 14.62 -3.56 -14.40
C ILE A 177 13.44 -2.77 -13.81
N ASN A 178 12.21 -3.16 -14.12
CA ASN A 178 11.01 -2.49 -13.58
C ASN A 178 10.97 -2.57 -12.05
N SER A 179 11.33 -3.72 -11.48
CA SER A 179 11.41 -3.91 -10.03
C SER A 179 12.48 -3.01 -9.39
N ALA A 180 13.64 -2.86 -10.02
CA ALA A 180 14.70 -1.97 -9.57
C ALA A 180 14.28 -0.49 -9.63
N VAL A 181 13.57 -0.08 -10.68
CA VAL A 181 13.01 1.27 -10.82
C VAL A 181 12.00 1.54 -9.69
N LEU A 182 11.09 0.60 -9.40
CA LEU A 182 10.14 0.75 -8.30
C LEU A 182 10.83 0.84 -6.94
N LEU A 183 11.88 0.04 -6.72
CA LEU A 183 12.69 0.14 -5.50
C LEU A 183 13.38 1.51 -5.40
N LEU A 184 13.91 2.05 -6.49
CA LEU A 184 14.49 3.39 -6.51
C LEU A 184 13.45 4.46 -6.18
N VAL A 185 12.26 4.41 -6.80
CA VAL A 185 11.15 5.32 -6.49
C VAL A 185 10.75 5.23 -5.01
N PHE A 186 10.68 4.02 -4.46
CA PHE A 186 10.43 3.78 -3.04
C PHE A 186 11.48 4.45 -2.14
N LEU A 187 12.78 4.30 -2.46
CA LEU A 187 13.86 4.92 -1.71
C LEU A 187 13.81 6.45 -1.78
N LEU A 188 13.52 7.02 -2.96
CA LEU A 188 13.40 8.46 -3.17
C LEU A 188 12.22 9.05 -2.38
N ILE A 189 11.04 8.42 -2.43
CA ILE A 189 9.87 8.87 -1.67
C ILE A 189 10.11 8.74 -0.17
N SER A 190 10.74 7.66 0.27
CA SER A 190 11.12 7.47 1.68
C SER A 190 12.05 8.58 2.18
N ALA A 191 13.09 8.91 1.40
CA ALA A 191 14.02 9.98 1.72
C ALA A 191 13.32 11.35 1.71
N PHE A 192 12.47 11.59 0.71
CA PHE A 192 11.70 12.82 0.58
C PHE A 192 10.76 13.05 1.77
N LEU A 193 9.97 12.05 2.17
CA LEU A 193 9.08 12.17 3.33
C LEU A 193 9.86 12.41 4.62
N LEU A 194 11.03 11.76 4.81
CA LEU A 194 11.87 12.03 5.97
C LEU A 194 12.43 13.46 5.98
N MET A 195 12.88 13.96 4.82
CA MET A 195 13.37 15.33 4.68
C MET A 195 12.26 16.36 4.98
N VAL A 196 11.09 16.18 4.37
CA VAL A 196 9.93 17.06 4.54
C VAL A 196 9.44 17.01 5.98
N GLY A 197 9.26 15.81 6.54
CA GLY A 197 8.79 15.66 7.91
C GLY A 197 9.72 16.32 8.93
N LYS A 198 11.04 16.18 8.77
CA LYS A 198 12.03 16.84 9.64
C LYS A 198 11.95 18.37 9.55
N SER A 199 11.50 18.91 8.42
CA SER A 199 11.39 20.35 8.16
C SER A 199 10.06 20.95 8.64
N ILE A 200 8.96 20.19 8.56
CA ILE A 200 7.60 20.66 8.91
C ILE A 200 7.41 20.89 10.41
N ILE A 201 8.21 20.25 11.27
CA ILE A 201 8.02 20.33 12.73
C ILE A 201 9.04 21.32 13.33
N LYS A 202 8.79 22.62 13.21
CA LYS A 202 9.33 23.64 14.12
C LYS A 202 8.27 23.95 15.18
N ARG A 203 7.95 22.95 16.00
CA ARG A 203 7.26 23.11 17.27
C ARG A 203 7.99 22.29 18.32
#